data_AF-A0A934BZ55-F1
#
_entry.id   AF-A0A934BZ55-F1
#
_cell.length_a   1.000
_cell.length_b   1.000
_cell.length_c   1.000
_cell.angle_alpha   90.00
_cell.angle_beta   90.00
_cell.angle_gamma   90.00
#
_symmetry.space_group_name_H-M   'P 1'
#
loop_
_entity.id
_entity.type
_entity.pdbx_description
1 polymer ?
#
loop_
_entity_poly.entity_id
_entity_poly.type
_entity_poly.pdbx_seq_one_letter_code
_entity_poly.pdbx_strand_id
1 'polypeptide(L)'
;VGTTELAELTRLIEQKRQSGVFLSVLGFGAGNLKDATLERLADKGNGHYTYIDTFFEARKVLVEQMNSTLVTIAKDVKIQVEFNPAKIAGCRLIGYEDRLLAKEDFNNDRKDAGEIGAGHTVTALYEIVPAGQPLPTPPVDPLKYQPAPKPSAPAVASEEWLTVKLRYKQPDGDKSALIEQPLANGGKSYATASRDFKFAASVAAFGMVLRDSPHKGNATLAGVLELAEESRGPDASGYRTEFLSLVKKAQTLGKR
;
A
#
# COMPACT_ATOMS: atom_id res chain seq x y z
N VAL A 1 39.16 1.15 3.90
CA VAL A 1 39.13 -0.22 3.34
C VAL A 1 37.68 -0.64 3.23
N GLY A 2 37.23 -0.95 2.02
CA GLY A 2 35.81 -1.21 1.73
C GLY A 2 35.33 -0.40 0.52
N THR A 3 34.32 -0.92 -0.16
CA THR A 3 33.65 -0.28 -1.30
C THR A 3 32.97 1.02 -0.85
N THR A 4 33.39 2.16 -1.40
CA THR A 4 32.83 3.49 -1.04
C THR A 4 31.92 4.07 -2.13
N GLU A 5 31.97 3.51 -3.35
CA GLU A 5 31.14 3.93 -4.47
C GLU A 5 29.77 3.25 -4.41
N LEU A 6 28.69 4.05 -4.52
CA LEU A 6 27.31 3.56 -4.41
C LEU A 6 27.00 2.46 -5.43
N ALA A 7 27.48 2.61 -6.67
CA ALA A 7 27.24 1.63 -7.73
C ALA A 7 27.90 0.27 -7.45
N GLU A 8 29.12 0.29 -6.91
CA GLU A 8 29.82 -0.93 -6.53
C GLU A 8 29.16 -1.60 -5.31
N LEU A 9 28.70 -0.79 -4.35
CA LEU A 9 27.98 -1.28 -3.17
C LEU A 9 26.65 -1.93 -3.58
N THR A 10 25.89 -1.30 -4.50
CA THR A 10 24.66 -1.88 -5.05
C THR A 10 24.94 -3.21 -5.76
N ARG A 11 26.00 -3.31 -6.58
CA ARG A 11 26.37 -4.57 -7.23
C ARG A 11 26.73 -5.67 -6.23
N LEU A 12 27.47 -5.32 -5.18
CA LEU A 12 27.81 -6.27 -4.12
C LEU A 12 26.55 -6.79 -3.43
N ILE A 13 25.61 -5.91 -3.10
CA ILE A 13 24.34 -6.26 -2.48
C ILE A 13 23.52 -7.16 -3.40
N GLU A 14 23.39 -6.81 -4.69
CA GLU A 14 22.69 -7.62 -5.68
C GLU A 14 23.33 -9.02 -5.84
N GLN A 15 24.66 -9.11 -5.81
CA GLN A 15 25.37 -10.39 -5.84
C GLN A 15 25.12 -11.22 -4.57
N LYS A 16 25.13 -10.59 -3.40
CA LYS A 16 24.89 -11.27 -2.12
C LYS A 16 23.44 -11.75 -2.00
N ARG A 17 22.47 -11.01 -2.52
CA ARG A 17 21.07 -11.44 -2.55
C ARG A 17 20.88 -12.74 -3.34
N GLN A 18 21.63 -12.93 -4.42
CA GLN A 18 21.60 -14.17 -5.22
C GLN A 18 22.12 -15.38 -4.43
N SER A 19 22.96 -15.16 -3.41
CA SER A 19 23.42 -16.19 -2.50
C SER A 19 22.52 -16.40 -1.27
N GLY A 20 21.33 -15.78 -1.25
CA GLY A 20 20.38 -15.86 -0.13
C GLY A 20 20.70 -14.93 1.04
N VAL A 21 21.59 -13.95 0.86
CA VAL A 21 21.95 -12.97 1.89
C VAL A 21 21.21 -11.66 1.61
N PHE A 22 20.25 -11.32 2.47
CA PHE A 22 19.46 -10.08 2.36
C PHE A 22 20.04 -8.94 3.20
N LEU A 23 19.75 -7.71 2.80
CA LEU A 23 20.21 -6.49 3.49
C LEU A 23 19.03 -5.70 4.07
N SER A 24 18.90 -5.72 5.39
CA SER A 24 18.02 -4.80 6.12
C SER A 24 18.83 -3.68 6.75
N VAL A 25 18.31 -2.45 6.69
CA VAL A 25 18.97 -1.24 7.15
C VAL A 25 18.09 -0.54 8.18
N LEU A 26 18.65 -0.28 9.35
CA LEU A 26 17.97 0.44 10.44
C LEU A 26 18.66 1.80 10.65
N GLY A 27 17.94 2.87 10.34
CA GLY A 27 18.37 4.24 10.63
C GLY A 27 17.90 4.67 12.02
N PHE A 28 18.76 5.29 12.81
CA PHE A 28 18.41 5.84 14.13
C PHE A 28 18.72 7.33 14.17
N GLY A 29 17.78 8.16 14.63
CA GLY A 29 18.02 9.60 14.78
C GLY A 29 16.76 10.42 15.00
N ALA A 30 16.93 11.74 15.12
CA ALA A 30 15.83 12.72 15.27
C ALA A 30 15.81 13.76 14.13
N GLY A 31 16.42 13.45 12.98
CA GLY A 31 16.60 14.38 11.86
C GLY A 31 16.62 13.70 10.50
N ASN A 32 16.57 14.48 9.42
CA ASN A 32 16.48 13.98 8.04
C ASN A 32 17.82 13.32 7.62
N LEU A 33 17.96 12.03 7.91
CA LEU A 33 19.03 11.20 7.39
C LEU A 33 18.78 10.99 5.89
N LYS A 34 19.84 10.61 5.14
CA LYS A 34 19.76 10.36 3.70
C LYS A 34 18.95 9.08 3.39
N ASP A 35 17.68 9.06 3.78
CA ASP A 35 16.73 7.95 3.70
C ASP A 35 16.73 7.32 2.32
N ALA A 36 16.69 8.15 1.28
CA ALA A 36 16.62 7.68 -0.10
C ALA A 36 17.82 6.81 -0.54
N THR A 37 19.01 6.95 0.07
CA THR A 37 20.16 6.10 -0.27
C THR A 37 20.08 4.76 0.45
N LEU A 38 19.72 4.77 1.73
CA LEU A 38 19.62 3.57 2.55
C LEU A 38 18.43 2.70 2.13
N GLU A 39 17.30 3.34 1.82
CA GLU A 39 16.12 2.70 1.25
C GLU A 39 16.47 1.98 -0.06
N ARG A 40 17.11 2.69 -1.01
CA ARG A 40 17.55 2.08 -2.28
C ARG A 40 18.48 0.89 -2.08
N LEU A 41 19.37 0.92 -1.09
CA LEU A 41 20.28 -0.20 -0.83
C LEU A 41 19.56 -1.40 -0.22
N ALA A 42 18.63 -1.17 0.71
CA ALA A 42 17.82 -2.23 1.29
C ALA A 42 16.91 -2.90 0.25
N ASP A 43 16.26 -2.10 -0.60
CA ASP A 43 15.43 -2.58 -1.71
C ASP A 43 16.24 -3.47 -2.66
N LYS A 44 17.48 -3.07 -2.97
CA LYS A 44 18.38 -3.83 -3.84
C LYS A 44 18.86 -5.14 -3.22
N GLY A 45 18.83 -5.24 -1.89
CA GLY A 45 19.20 -6.43 -1.14
C GLY A 45 18.02 -7.28 -0.69
N ASN A 46 16.82 -7.06 -1.22
CA ASN A 46 15.59 -7.75 -0.83
C ASN A 46 15.33 -7.73 0.68
N GLY A 47 15.75 -6.65 1.36
CA GLY A 47 15.49 -6.45 2.78
C GLY A 47 14.64 -5.21 3.02
N HIS A 48 14.67 -4.69 4.25
CA HIS A 48 13.80 -3.59 4.65
C HIS A 48 14.61 -2.41 5.19
N TYR A 49 14.16 -1.20 4.84
CA TYR A 49 14.62 0.03 5.46
C TYR A 49 13.61 0.48 6.50
N THR A 50 14.08 0.77 7.72
CA THR A 50 13.26 1.42 8.74
C THR A 50 14.00 2.52 9.46
N TYR A 51 13.33 3.64 9.65
CA TYR A 51 13.80 4.76 10.45
C TYR A 51 13.19 4.70 11.87
N ILE A 52 14.03 4.81 12.88
CA ILE A 52 13.66 4.69 14.30
C ILE A 52 14.05 5.98 15.01
N ASP A 53 13.05 6.80 15.34
CA ASP A 53 13.19 8.06 16.06
C ASP A 53 12.56 8.05 17.46
N THR A 54 11.71 7.06 17.73
CA THR A 54 11.04 6.90 19.01
C THR A 54 11.25 5.50 19.57
N PHE A 55 11.12 5.38 20.90
CA PHE A 55 11.11 4.07 21.55
C PHE A 55 9.96 3.17 21.06
N PHE A 56 8.82 3.77 20.70
CA PHE A 56 7.67 3.03 20.15
C PHE A 56 7.99 2.42 18.79
N GLU A 57 8.59 3.18 17.87
CA GLU A 57 9.06 2.63 16.58
C GLU A 57 10.18 1.61 16.79
N ALA A 58 11.10 1.83 17.73
CA ALA A 58 12.14 0.85 18.05
C ALA A 58 11.53 -0.50 18.49
N ARG A 59 10.56 -0.46 19.42
CA ARG A 59 9.85 -1.65 19.89
C ARG A 59 9.06 -2.31 18.78
N LYS A 60 8.37 -1.53 17.94
CA LYS A 60 7.65 -2.03 16.76
C LYS A 60 8.56 -2.85 15.85
N VAL A 61 9.69 -2.27 15.46
CA VAL A 61 10.59 -2.86 14.46
C VAL A 61 11.37 -4.03 15.03
N LEU A 62 11.93 -3.88 16.23
CA LEU A 62 12.89 -4.83 16.80
C LEU A 62 12.24 -5.93 17.66
N VAL A 63 11.02 -5.74 18.13
CA VAL A 63 10.33 -6.71 18.99
C VAL A 63 9.12 -7.30 18.28
N GLU A 64 8.23 -6.45 17.75
CA GLU A 64 6.96 -6.92 17.21
C GLU A 64 7.07 -7.39 15.75
N GLN A 65 7.83 -6.68 14.91
CA GLN A 65 7.92 -6.93 13.48
C GLN A 65 9.21 -7.64 13.04
N MET A 66 10.14 -7.90 13.97
CA MET A 66 11.46 -8.47 13.65
C MET A 66 11.34 -9.78 12.86
N ASN A 67 10.38 -10.65 13.19
CA ASN A 67 10.18 -11.90 12.46
C ASN A 67 9.62 -11.69 11.05
N SER A 68 8.77 -10.67 10.87
CA SER A 68 8.20 -10.30 9.56
C SER A 68 9.22 -9.65 8.63
N THR A 69 10.30 -9.09 9.17
CA THR A 69 11.36 -8.45 8.38
C THR A 69 12.57 -9.36 8.12
N LEU A 70 12.77 -10.40 8.94
CA LEU A 70 13.92 -11.32 8.81
C LEU A 70 13.58 -12.62 8.07
N VAL A 71 12.32 -13.06 8.09
CA VAL A 71 11.91 -14.33 7.47
C VAL A 71 11.05 -14.03 6.25
N THR A 72 11.68 -13.92 5.09
CA THR A 72 10.99 -13.78 3.80
C THR A 72 10.31 -15.08 3.43
N ILE A 73 9.01 -15.05 3.17
CA ILE A 73 8.22 -16.22 2.76
C ILE A 73 7.83 -16.15 1.28
N ALA A 74 7.90 -14.97 0.68
CA ALA A 74 7.60 -14.75 -0.72
C ALA A 74 8.44 -13.59 -1.27
N LYS A 75 9.08 -13.84 -2.41
CA LYS A 75 9.85 -12.82 -3.15
C LYS A 75 9.17 -12.39 -4.45
N ASP A 76 9.56 -11.25 -4.99
CA ASP A 76 9.03 -10.68 -6.24
C ASP A 76 7.51 -10.57 -6.26
N VAL A 77 6.92 -10.16 -5.13
CA VAL A 77 5.47 -10.11 -4.95
C VAL A 77 4.87 -8.98 -5.77
N LYS A 78 3.94 -9.34 -6.65
CA LYS A 78 3.16 -8.45 -7.50
C LYS A 78 1.69 -8.61 -7.17
N ILE A 79 1.02 -7.51 -6.86
CA ILE A 79 -0.42 -7.47 -6.61
C ILE A 79 -1.07 -6.69 -7.74
N GLN A 80 -2.11 -7.29 -8.34
CA GLN A 80 -2.94 -6.65 -9.35
C GLN A 80 -4.41 -6.82 -8.95
N VAL A 81 -5.18 -5.73 -9.07
CA VAL A 81 -6.62 -5.77 -8.90
C VAL A 81 -7.27 -5.53 -10.26
N GLU A 82 -8.08 -6.48 -10.69
CA GLU A 82 -8.87 -6.40 -11.92
C GLU A 82 -10.32 -6.10 -11.54
N PHE A 83 -10.87 -4.99 -12.01
CA PHE A 83 -12.24 -4.58 -11.71
C PHE A 83 -13.19 -4.98 -12.84
N ASN A 84 -14.39 -5.43 -12.49
CA ASN A 84 -15.44 -5.76 -13.44
C ASN A 84 -16.06 -4.46 -13.99
N PRO A 85 -15.91 -4.13 -15.29
CA PRO A 85 -16.41 -2.87 -15.86
C PRO A 85 -17.94 -2.79 -15.90
N ALA A 86 -18.65 -3.92 -15.76
CA ALA A 86 -20.10 -3.94 -15.65
C ALA A 86 -20.61 -3.53 -14.25
N LYS A 87 -19.74 -3.55 -13.23
CA LYS A 87 -20.06 -3.17 -11.84
C LYS A 87 -19.37 -1.87 -11.42
N ILE A 88 -18.18 -1.58 -11.96
CA ILE A 88 -17.32 -0.46 -11.57
C ILE A 88 -16.90 0.31 -12.82
N ALA A 89 -17.31 1.57 -12.91
CA ALA A 89 -16.94 2.47 -14.01
C ALA A 89 -15.53 3.06 -13.85
N GLY A 90 -15.05 3.21 -12.62
CA GLY A 90 -13.75 3.79 -12.33
C GLY A 90 -13.24 3.45 -10.94
N CYS A 91 -11.94 3.53 -10.76
CA CYS A 91 -11.29 3.24 -9.49
C CYS A 91 -10.04 4.11 -9.29
N ARG A 92 -9.71 4.38 -8.03
CA ARG A 92 -8.51 5.11 -7.61
C ARG A 92 -7.89 4.42 -6.41
N LEU A 93 -6.60 4.10 -6.48
CA LEU A 93 -5.82 3.58 -5.37
C LEU A 93 -5.44 4.73 -4.43
N ILE A 94 -5.65 4.57 -3.12
CA ILE A 94 -5.35 5.58 -2.11
C ILE A 94 -4.00 5.25 -1.45
N GLY A 95 -3.05 6.18 -1.50
CA GLY A 95 -1.79 6.16 -0.74
C GLY A 95 -0.63 5.36 -1.35
N TYR A 96 -0.91 4.35 -2.19
CA TYR A 96 0.11 3.53 -2.87
C TYR A 96 0.43 4.01 -4.30
N GLU A 97 0.30 5.31 -4.55
CA GLU A 97 0.36 5.91 -5.89
C GLU A 97 1.74 5.72 -6.55
N ASP A 98 2.83 5.84 -5.77
CA ASP A 98 4.22 5.75 -6.25
C ASP A 98 4.70 4.31 -6.52
N ARG A 99 3.92 3.30 -6.09
CA ARG A 99 4.25 1.86 -6.24
C ARG A 99 3.36 1.15 -7.26
N LEU A 100 2.57 1.88 -8.05
CA LEU A 100 1.74 1.33 -9.11
C LEU A 100 2.61 0.63 -10.17
N LEU A 101 2.45 -0.69 -10.28
CA LEU A 101 3.10 -1.49 -11.30
C LEU A 101 2.38 -1.31 -12.64
N ALA A 102 3.16 -1.11 -13.72
CA ALA A 102 2.61 -1.13 -15.07
C ALA A 102 1.96 -2.50 -15.37
N LYS A 103 0.87 -2.52 -16.15
CA LYS A 103 0.13 -3.77 -16.42
C LYS A 103 1.00 -4.82 -17.11
N GLU A 104 1.92 -4.35 -17.96
CA GLU A 104 2.85 -5.16 -18.75
C GLU A 104 3.90 -5.85 -17.87
N ASP A 105 4.22 -5.23 -16.72
CA ASP A 105 5.22 -5.74 -15.78
C ASP A 105 4.67 -6.84 -14.84
N PHE A 106 3.34 -7.01 -14.74
CA PHE A 106 2.73 -7.98 -13.83
C PHE A 106 3.12 -9.44 -14.14
N ASN A 107 3.21 -9.80 -15.43
CA ASN A 107 3.56 -11.15 -15.86
C ASN A 107 5.07 -11.33 -16.14
N ASN A 108 5.88 -10.31 -15.90
CA ASN A 108 7.31 -10.36 -16.18
C ASN A 108 8.09 -10.84 -14.95
N ASP A 109 8.51 -12.11 -14.97
CA ASP A 109 9.31 -12.72 -13.89
C ASP A 109 10.72 -12.12 -13.75
N ARG A 110 11.18 -11.31 -14.71
CA ARG A 110 12.45 -10.56 -14.62
C ARG A 110 12.30 -9.22 -13.90
N LYS A 111 11.07 -8.76 -13.66
CA LYS A 111 10.82 -7.52 -12.95
C LYS A 111 10.83 -7.77 -11.45
N ASP A 112 11.75 -7.10 -10.77
CA ASP A 112 11.86 -7.07 -9.31
C ASP A 112 10.63 -6.38 -8.70
N ALA A 113 10.14 -6.88 -7.57
CA ALA A 113 8.96 -6.35 -6.90
C ALA A 113 9.08 -6.44 -5.36
N GLY A 114 8.00 -6.21 -4.63
CA GLY A 114 8.07 -6.15 -3.15
C GLY A 114 8.21 -7.52 -2.50
N GLU A 115 8.76 -7.54 -1.29
CA GLU A 115 8.94 -8.78 -0.50
C GLU A 115 7.91 -8.89 0.62
N ILE A 116 7.47 -10.11 0.91
CA ILE A 116 6.56 -10.42 2.02
C ILE A 116 7.23 -11.42 2.95
N GLY A 117 7.39 -11.00 4.21
CA GLY A 117 7.84 -11.87 5.28
C GLY A 117 6.71 -12.46 6.13
N ALA A 118 7.08 -13.40 7.00
CA ALA A 118 6.13 -14.15 7.83
C ALA A 118 5.31 -13.21 8.73
N GLY A 119 3.98 -13.27 8.63
CA GLY A 119 3.07 -12.42 9.40
C GLY A 119 2.89 -11.00 8.87
N HIS A 120 3.50 -10.66 7.72
CA HIS A 120 3.29 -9.35 7.08
C HIS A 120 1.87 -9.24 6.52
N THR A 121 1.18 -8.14 6.85
CA THR A 121 -0.15 -7.80 6.33
C THR A 121 -0.08 -6.52 5.50
N VAL A 122 -0.60 -6.55 4.27
CA VAL A 122 -0.68 -5.39 3.39
C VAL A 122 -2.13 -4.95 3.26
N THR A 123 -2.38 -3.65 3.42
CA THR A 123 -3.70 -3.05 3.21
C THR A 123 -3.63 -2.07 2.05
N ALA A 124 -4.47 -2.29 1.04
CA ALA A 124 -4.69 -1.35 -0.06
C ALA A 124 -6.13 -0.85 -0.02
N LEU A 125 -6.32 0.47 -0.12
CA LEU A 125 -7.63 1.10 -0.14
C LEU A 125 -7.91 1.62 -1.55
N TYR A 126 -9.08 1.27 -2.07
CA TYR A 126 -9.56 1.76 -3.36
C TYR A 126 -10.83 2.57 -3.16
N GLU A 127 -10.89 3.73 -3.81
CA GLU A 127 -12.12 4.44 -4.07
C GLU A 127 -12.67 3.98 -5.42
N ILE A 128 -13.96 3.66 -5.49
CA ILE A 128 -14.60 3.15 -6.70
C ILE A 128 -15.80 4.02 -7.09
N VAL A 129 -16.04 4.10 -8.39
CA VAL A 129 -17.26 4.67 -8.98
C VAL A 129 -18.09 3.52 -9.53
N PRO A 130 -19.29 3.25 -8.98
CA PRO A 130 -20.16 2.20 -9.50
C PRO A 130 -20.53 2.42 -10.97
N ALA A 131 -20.76 1.34 -11.71
CA ALA A 131 -21.23 1.42 -13.09
C ALA A 131 -22.53 2.23 -13.19
N GLY A 132 -22.64 3.04 -14.25
CA GLY A 132 -23.79 3.93 -14.47
C GLY A 132 -23.74 5.25 -13.72
N GLN A 133 -22.76 5.48 -12.85
CA GLN A 133 -22.52 6.80 -12.26
C GLN A 133 -21.57 7.64 -13.10
N PRO A 134 -21.70 8.98 -13.09
CA PRO A 134 -20.78 9.86 -13.80
C PRO A 134 -19.38 9.72 -13.21
N LEU A 135 -18.38 9.53 -14.08
CA LEU A 135 -16.99 9.58 -13.68
C LEU A 135 -16.58 11.03 -13.43
N PRO A 136 -15.75 11.30 -12.40
CA PRO A 136 -15.04 12.56 -12.26
C PRO A 136 -13.92 12.63 -13.31
N THR A 137 -14.28 12.63 -14.59
CA THR A 137 -13.34 12.97 -15.66
C THR A 137 -13.21 14.48 -15.74
N PRO A 138 -12.00 15.03 -15.93
CA PRO A 138 -11.85 16.36 -16.46
C PRO A 138 -12.67 16.47 -17.75
N PRO A 139 -13.29 17.62 -18.06
CA PRO A 139 -13.95 17.81 -19.34
C PRO A 139 -12.87 17.72 -20.44
N VAL A 140 -12.73 16.54 -21.03
CA VAL A 140 -11.91 16.33 -22.22
C VAL A 140 -12.85 16.36 -23.41
N ASP A 141 -12.47 17.13 -24.43
CA ASP A 141 -13.28 17.23 -25.64
C ASP A 141 -13.50 15.83 -26.25
N PRO A 142 -14.71 15.55 -26.76
CA PRO A 142 -14.97 14.30 -27.45
C PRO A 142 -13.97 14.11 -28.60
N LEU A 143 -13.29 12.95 -28.63
CA LEU A 143 -12.32 12.65 -29.67
C LEU A 143 -13.00 12.61 -31.03
N LYS A 144 -12.67 13.58 -31.90
CA LYS A 144 -13.28 13.79 -33.23
C LYS A 144 -13.33 12.55 -34.13
N TYR A 145 -12.35 11.66 -34.00
CA TYR A 145 -12.19 10.48 -34.86
C TYR A 145 -12.36 9.15 -34.15
N GLN A 146 -12.65 9.16 -32.84
CA GLN A 146 -12.91 7.93 -32.09
C GLN A 146 -14.38 7.85 -31.75
N PRO A 147 -15.05 6.72 -32.05
CA PRO A 147 -16.38 6.51 -31.51
C PRO A 147 -16.31 6.54 -29.98
N ALA A 148 -17.30 7.18 -29.35
CA ALA A 148 -17.42 7.15 -27.90
C ALA A 148 -17.35 5.69 -27.41
N PRO A 149 -16.57 5.39 -26.36
CA PRO A 149 -16.46 4.02 -25.86
C PRO A 149 -17.85 3.50 -25.51
N LYS A 150 -18.32 2.51 -26.27
CA LYS A 150 -19.56 1.80 -25.95
C LYS A 150 -19.30 1.00 -24.67
N PRO A 151 -20.24 1.00 -23.70
CA PRO A 151 -20.17 0.06 -22.59
C PRO A 151 -20.09 -1.35 -23.18
N SER A 152 -18.94 -2.01 -23.01
CA SER A 152 -18.80 -3.40 -23.38
C SER A 152 -19.81 -4.20 -22.57
N ALA A 153 -20.79 -4.82 -23.24
CA ALA A 153 -21.70 -5.74 -22.58
C ALA A 153 -20.86 -6.78 -21.83
N PRO A 154 -21.20 -7.10 -20.57
CA PRO A 154 -20.44 -8.09 -19.81
C PRO A 154 -20.39 -9.40 -20.60
N ALA A 155 -19.19 -9.92 -20.84
CA ALA A 155 -19.01 -11.21 -21.51
C ALA A 155 -19.68 -12.36 -20.72
N VAL A 156 -19.90 -12.17 -19.42
CA VAL A 156 -20.61 -13.09 -18.52
C VAL A 156 -21.34 -12.27 -17.45
N ALA A 157 -22.60 -12.59 -17.15
CA ALA A 157 -23.28 -12.07 -15.97
C ALA A 157 -22.60 -12.66 -14.71
N SER A 158 -21.75 -11.86 -14.08
CA SER A 158 -21.01 -12.24 -12.88
C SER A 158 -21.40 -11.33 -11.70
N GLU A 159 -21.55 -11.95 -10.52
CA GLU A 159 -21.70 -11.24 -9.24
C GLU A 159 -20.36 -10.70 -8.71
N GLU A 160 -19.25 -11.02 -9.37
CA GLU A 160 -17.92 -10.56 -9.04
C GLU A 160 -17.76 -9.08 -9.37
N TRP A 161 -17.26 -8.32 -8.41
CA TRP A 161 -16.94 -6.90 -8.57
C TRP A 161 -15.49 -6.72 -8.97
N LEU A 162 -14.59 -7.58 -8.46
CA LEU A 162 -13.17 -7.52 -8.75
C LEU A 162 -12.50 -8.87 -8.52
N THR A 163 -11.30 -9.04 -9.07
CA THR A 163 -10.40 -10.16 -8.81
C THR A 163 -9.07 -9.63 -8.33
N VAL A 164 -8.62 -10.14 -7.18
CA VAL A 164 -7.27 -9.86 -6.66
C VAL A 164 -6.34 -10.95 -7.16
N LYS A 165 -5.27 -10.54 -7.85
CA LYS A 165 -4.22 -11.43 -8.38
C LYS A 165 -2.93 -11.16 -7.63
N LEU A 166 -2.38 -12.20 -7.03
CA LEU A 166 -1.12 -12.17 -6.31
C LEU A 166 -0.15 -13.11 -7.03
N ARG A 167 0.90 -12.55 -7.62
CA ARG A 167 2.00 -13.33 -8.19
C ARG A 167 3.20 -13.21 -7.27
N TYR A 168 3.84 -14.34 -6.95
CA TYR A 168 5.00 -14.37 -6.05
C TYR A 168 5.93 -15.54 -6.40
N LYS A 169 7.17 -15.49 -5.94
CA LYS A 169 8.11 -16.61 -5.99
C LYS A 169 8.37 -17.11 -4.57
N GLN A 170 8.64 -18.40 -4.44
CA GLN A 170 9.17 -18.95 -3.19
C GLN A 170 10.56 -18.35 -2.89
N PRO A 171 11.00 -18.25 -1.63
CA PRO A 171 12.28 -17.62 -1.27
C PRO A 171 13.46 -18.17 -2.10
N ASP A 172 13.53 -19.50 -2.22
CA ASP A 172 14.59 -20.21 -2.96
C ASP A 172 14.21 -20.53 -4.42
N GLY A 173 13.03 -20.09 -4.89
CA GLY A 173 12.50 -20.46 -6.21
C GLY A 173 12.60 -19.32 -7.23
N ASP A 174 12.87 -19.64 -8.50
CA ASP A 174 12.96 -18.62 -9.56
C ASP A 174 11.70 -18.51 -10.44
N LYS A 175 10.77 -19.44 -10.27
CA LYS A 175 9.48 -19.47 -10.97
C LYS A 175 8.39 -18.88 -10.07
N SER A 176 7.52 -18.06 -10.66
CA SER A 176 6.41 -17.49 -9.92
C SER A 176 5.19 -18.41 -9.89
N ALA A 177 4.41 -18.31 -8.82
CA ALA A 177 3.08 -18.86 -8.65
C ALA A 177 2.06 -17.71 -8.68
N LEU A 178 0.86 -18.00 -9.17
CA LEU A 178 -0.26 -17.05 -9.24
C LEU A 178 -1.39 -17.53 -8.34
N ILE A 179 -1.89 -16.64 -7.50
CA ILE A 179 -3.12 -16.80 -6.71
C ILE A 179 -4.13 -15.79 -7.26
N GLU A 180 -5.33 -16.26 -7.57
CA GLU A 180 -6.44 -15.41 -8.01
C GLU A 180 -7.61 -15.59 -7.04
N GLN A 181 -8.11 -14.47 -6.53
CA GLN A 181 -9.26 -14.44 -5.64
C GLN A 181 -10.32 -13.50 -6.21
N PRO A 182 -11.38 -14.04 -6.85
CA PRO A 182 -12.54 -13.25 -7.21
C PRO A 182 -13.30 -12.83 -5.94
N LEU A 183 -13.86 -11.61 -5.96
CA LEU A 183 -14.60 -11.01 -4.86
C LEU A 183 -15.92 -10.43 -5.38
N ALA A 184 -17.02 -10.91 -4.80
CA ALA A 184 -18.36 -10.35 -4.99
C ALA A 184 -18.65 -9.28 -3.93
N ASN A 185 -19.69 -8.47 -4.17
CA ASN A 185 -20.17 -7.53 -3.17
C ASN A 185 -20.94 -8.29 -2.07
N GLY A 186 -20.39 -8.29 -0.86
CA GLY A 186 -21.04 -8.89 0.32
C GLY A 186 -22.25 -8.12 0.86
N GLY A 187 -22.66 -7.01 0.23
CA GLY A 187 -23.83 -6.21 0.61
C GLY A 187 -23.70 -5.50 1.97
N LYS A 188 -22.48 -5.44 2.53
CA LYS A 188 -22.23 -4.83 3.83
C LYS A 188 -22.21 -3.32 3.72
N SER A 189 -22.86 -2.66 4.67
CA SER A 189 -22.80 -1.20 4.79
C SER A 189 -21.57 -0.79 5.58
N TYR A 190 -21.21 0.49 5.48
CA TYR A 190 -20.13 1.04 6.30
C TYR A 190 -20.38 0.85 7.81
N ALA A 191 -21.63 0.95 8.25
CA ALA A 191 -22.01 0.78 9.66
C ALA A 191 -21.59 -0.60 10.21
N THR A 192 -21.70 -1.65 9.38
CA THR A 192 -21.34 -3.04 9.74
C THR A 192 -19.94 -3.46 9.28
N ALA A 193 -19.14 -2.51 8.77
CA ALA A 193 -17.75 -2.77 8.40
C ALA A 193 -16.90 -3.15 9.62
N SER A 194 -15.81 -3.88 9.38
CA SER A 194 -14.88 -4.25 10.44
C SER A 194 -14.25 -3.00 11.06
N ARG A 195 -13.88 -3.11 12.34
CA ARG A 195 -13.14 -2.05 13.04
C ARG A 195 -11.85 -1.70 12.30
N ASP A 196 -11.15 -2.70 11.76
CA ASP A 196 -9.90 -2.50 11.04
C ASP A 196 -10.10 -1.69 9.75
N PHE A 197 -11.19 -1.96 9.01
CA PHE A 197 -11.52 -1.17 7.82
C PHE A 197 -11.84 0.29 8.19
N LYS A 198 -12.68 0.50 9.21
CA LYS A 198 -13.02 1.85 9.68
C LYS A 198 -11.76 2.60 10.16
N PHE A 199 -10.88 1.91 10.88
CA PHE A 199 -9.63 2.49 11.37
C PHE A 199 -8.69 2.85 10.21
N ALA A 200 -8.45 1.93 9.26
CA ALA A 200 -7.65 2.20 8.07
C ALA A 200 -8.21 3.36 7.22
N ALA A 201 -9.53 3.44 7.08
CA ALA A 201 -10.19 4.56 6.42
C ALA A 201 -9.94 5.89 7.14
N SER A 202 -9.96 5.91 8.49
CA SER A 202 -9.63 7.11 9.26
C SER A 202 -8.18 7.57 9.06
N VAL A 203 -7.23 6.63 8.96
CA VAL A 203 -5.81 6.93 8.68
C VAL A 203 -5.65 7.52 7.27
N ALA A 204 -6.30 6.94 6.27
CA ALA A 204 -6.28 7.47 4.91
C ALA A 204 -6.91 8.87 4.82
N ALA A 205 -8.05 9.07 5.49
CA ALA A 205 -8.70 10.38 5.56
C ALA A 205 -7.82 11.42 6.25
N PHE A 206 -7.11 11.06 7.32
CA PHE A 206 -6.14 11.94 7.97
C PHE A 206 -5.06 12.43 7.00
N GLY A 207 -4.45 11.51 6.24
CA GLY A 207 -3.44 11.86 5.23
C GLY A 207 -4.00 12.80 4.15
N MET A 208 -5.23 12.55 3.68
CA MET A 208 -5.90 13.42 2.70
C MET A 208 -6.19 14.82 3.26
N VAL A 209 -6.59 14.92 4.54
CA VAL A 209 -6.84 16.22 5.19
C VAL A 209 -5.54 17.00 5.36
N LEU A 210 -4.46 16.36 5.82
CA LEU A 210 -3.16 17.01 6.01
C LEU A 210 -2.53 17.51 4.71
N ARG A 211 -2.74 16.80 3.60
CA ARG A 211 -2.22 17.17 2.27
C ARG A 211 -3.14 18.13 1.52
N ASP A 212 -4.23 18.59 2.14
CA ASP A 212 -5.28 19.37 1.49
C ASP A 212 -5.74 18.75 0.16
N SER A 213 -5.94 17.44 0.16
CA SER A 213 -6.22 16.68 -1.05
C SER A 213 -7.51 17.16 -1.72
N PRO A 214 -7.55 17.34 -3.06
CA PRO A 214 -8.80 17.66 -3.77
C PRO A 214 -9.84 16.53 -3.66
N HIS A 215 -9.42 15.35 -3.21
CA HIS A 215 -10.27 14.19 -3.03
C HIS A 215 -10.62 13.90 -1.57
N LYS A 216 -10.30 14.80 -0.62
CA LYS A 216 -10.69 14.61 0.79
C LYS A 216 -12.19 14.71 1.04
N GLY A 217 -12.97 15.15 0.03
CA GLY A 217 -14.40 15.37 0.16
C GLY A 217 -14.71 16.35 1.29
N ASN A 218 -15.58 15.94 2.21
CA ASN A 218 -15.95 16.69 3.41
C ASN A 218 -15.16 16.24 4.67
N ALA A 219 -14.08 15.47 4.51
CA ALA A 219 -13.30 14.99 5.65
C ALA A 219 -12.68 16.18 6.42
N THR A 220 -12.78 16.11 7.75
CA THR A 220 -12.21 17.08 8.67
C THR A 220 -11.35 16.36 9.71
N LEU A 221 -10.41 17.06 10.35
CA LEU A 221 -9.66 16.48 11.47
C LEU A 221 -10.58 16.04 12.62
N ALA A 222 -11.74 16.69 12.80
CA ALA A 222 -12.74 16.30 13.80
C ALA A 222 -13.40 14.96 13.43
N GLY A 223 -13.87 14.82 12.19
CA GLY A 223 -14.47 13.57 11.71
C GLY A 223 -13.47 12.41 11.67
N VAL A 224 -12.21 12.67 11.31
CA VAL A 224 -11.13 11.66 11.40
C VAL A 224 -10.98 11.15 12.83
N LEU A 225 -10.98 12.05 13.81
CA LEU A 225 -10.84 11.69 15.21
C LEU A 225 -12.01 10.82 15.69
N GLU A 226 -13.24 11.22 15.36
CA GLU A 226 -14.46 10.47 15.70
C GLU A 226 -14.41 9.04 15.13
N LEU A 227 -14.10 8.89 13.84
CA LEU A 227 -13.98 7.59 13.18
C LEU A 227 -12.89 6.71 13.81
N ALA A 228 -11.73 7.31 14.13
CA ALA A 228 -10.61 6.60 14.74
C ALA A 228 -10.94 6.14 16.18
N GLU A 229 -11.67 6.95 16.96
CA GLU A 229 -12.09 6.60 18.32
C GLU A 229 -13.13 5.48 18.32
N GLU A 230 -14.13 5.53 17.44
CA GLU A 230 -15.15 4.48 17.27
C GLU A 230 -14.50 3.14 16.87
N SER A 231 -13.46 3.20 16.04
CA SER A 231 -12.80 2.01 15.47
C SER A 231 -11.56 1.53 16.22
N ARG A 232 -11.17 2.19 17.32
CA ARG A 232 -9.93 1.89 18.06
C ARG A 232 -9.85 0.42 18.48
N GLY A 233 -10.87 -0.13 19.14
CA GLY A 233 -10.87 -1.53 19.60
C GLY A 233 -9.71 -1.87 20.55
N PRO A 234 -9.35 -3.16 20.68
CA PRO A 234 -8.17 -3.60 21.43
C PRO A 234 -6.88 -3.05 20.80
N ASP A 235 -5.97 -2.56 21.63
CA ASP A 235 -4.76 -1.87 21.18
C ASP A 235 -3.58 -2.24 22.10
N ALA A 236 -3.20 -3.52 22.10
CA ALA A 236 -2.16 -4.03 23.00
C ALA A 236 -0.80 -3.35 22.77
N SER A 237 -0.50 -2.97 21.53
CA SER A 237 0.76 -2.30 21.16
C SER A 237 0.68 -0.77 21.27
N GLY A 238 -0.51 -0.19 21.43
CA GLY A 238 -0.71 1.25 21.61
C GLY A 238 -0.73 2.10 20.32
N TYR A 239 -0.57 1.51 19.13
CA TYR A 239 -0.47 2.25 17.87
C TYR A 239 -1.74 3.03 17.51
N ARG A 240 -2.92 2.47 17.83
CA ARG A 240 -4.16 3.17 17.54
C ARG A 240 -4.34 4.38 18.46
N THR A 241 -3.90 4.24 19.71
CA THR A 241 -3.87 5.33 20.70
C THR A 241 -2.84 6.41 20.33
N GLU A 242 -1.69 6.01 19.80
CA GLU A 242 -0.69 6.94 19.27
C GLU A 242 -1.24 7.72 18.08
N PHE A 243 -1.88 7.05 17.11
CA PHE A 243 -2.52 7.71 15.97
C PHE A 243 -3.55 8.76 16.42
N LEU A 244 -4.41 8.42 17.39
CA LEU A 244 -5.36 9.38 17.97
C LEU A 244 -4.66 10.60 18.57
N SER A 245 -3.51 10.41 19.21
CA SER A 245 -2.71 11.51 19.76
C SER A 245 -2.13 12.40 18.66
N LEU A 246 -1.71 11.82 17.53
CA LEU A 246 -1.25 12.56 16.35
C LEU A 246 -2.38 13.40 15.73
N VAL A 247 -3.59 12.83 15.59
CA VAL A 247 -4.75 13.57 15.07
C VAL A 247 -5.08 14.76 15.99
N LYS A 248 -5.10 14.56 17.32
CA LYS A 248 -5.32 15.63 18.30
C LYS A 248 -4.24 16.72 18.22
N LYS A 249 -2.98 16.34 18.04
CA LYS A 249 -1.88 17.30 17.87
C LYS A 249 -2.01 18.09 16.57
N ALA A 250 -2.43 17.46 15.46
CA ALA A 250 -2.68 18.16 14.21
C ALA A 250 -3.82 19.19 14.35
N GLN A 251 -4.89 18.84 15.09
CA GLN A 251 -6.01 19.75 15.36
C GLN A 251 -5.58 21.01 16.13
N THR A 252 -4.63 20.90 17.06
CA THR A 252 -4.15 22.06 17.83
C THR A 252 -3.21 22.95 17.00
N LEU A 253 -2.40 22.35 16.12
CA LEU A 253 -1.49 23.09 15.24
C LEU A 253 -2.22 23.83 14.12
N GLY A 254 -3.29 23.26 13.57
CA GLY A 254 -4.09 23.87 12.50
C GLY A 254 -5.02 25.01 12.94
N LYS A 255 -5.08 25.34 14.25
CA LYS A 255 -5.87 26.46 14.79
C LYS A 255 -5.08 27.78 14.89
N ARG A 256 -3.97 27.91 14.17
CA ARG A 256 -3.15 29.14 14.11
C ARG A 256 -3.37 29.90 12.81
#